data_AF-A0A382XUG5-F1
#
_entry.id   AF-A0A382XUG5-F1
#
_cell.length_a   1.000
_cell.length_b   1.000
_cell.length_c   1.000
_cell.angle_alpha   90.00
_cell.angle_beta   90.00
_cell.angle_gamma   90.00
#
_symmetry.space_group_name_H-M   'P 1'
#
loop_
_entity.id
_entity.type
_entity.pdbx_description
1 polymer ?
#
loop_
_entity_poly.entity_id
_entity_poly.type
_entity_poly.pdbx_seq_one_letter_code
_entity_poly.pdbx_strand_id
1 'polypeptide(L)'
;MSSFLSNGDPAAIEGLYLKFCQNPDSVHPEWRCFFQGFEFSKAEFHENGENRSSMPPVDQKVAISKKEIAVSNLIDAYRQRGHLFARTNPVRPRRIHEMPIILEDFSLGEGDMETIFQSGERIGI
;
A
#
# COMPACT_ATOMS: atom_id res chain seq x y z
N MET A 1 1.10 4.90 29.16
CA MET A 1 1.45 5.34 27.80
C MET A 1 2.65 6.26 27.90
N SER A 2 3.85 5.71 27.80
CA SER A 2 5.10 6.48 27.98
C SER A 2 5.64 6.85 26.60
N SER A 3 5.60 8.15 26.29
CA SER A 3 6.24 8.70 25.09
C SER A 3 7.75 8.71 25.30
N PHE A 4 8.48 7.76 24.71
CA PHE A 4 9.94 7.64 24.81
C PHE A 4 10.70 8.44 23.75
N LEU A 5 10.00 9.06 22.81
CA LEU A 5 10.60 9.86 21.73
C LEU A 5 10.97 11.29 22.17
N SER A 6 10.69 11.67 23.42
CA SER A 6 10.78 13.07 23.82
C SER A 6 12.21 13.59 24.05
N ASN A 7 13.26 12.75 24.10
CA ASN A 7 14.65 13.18 24.34
C ASN A 7 15.72 12.08 24.09
N GLY A 8 15.68 11.38 22.95
CA GLY A 8 16.70 10.37 22.61
C GLY A 8 17.91 10.98 21.89
N ASP A 9 19.13 10.75 22.40
CA ASP A 9 20.38 11.02 21.66
C ASP A 9 20.39 10.21 20.35
N PRO A 10 20.53 10.84 19.17
CA PRO A 10 20.56 10.14 17.88
C PRO A 10 21.55 8.97 17.85
N ALA A 11 22.71 9.10 18.51
CA ALA A 11 23.71 8.04 18.58
C ALA A 11 23.21 6.79 19.34
N ALA A 12 22.36 6.99 20.36
CA ALA A 12 21.78 5.90 21.12
C ALA A 12 20.74 5.12 20.30
N ILE A 13 19.94 5.82 19.47
CA ILE A 13 18.95 5.21 18.58
C ILE A 13 19.64 4.38 17.49
N GLU A 14 20.71 4.91 16.88
CA GLU A 14 21.53 4.18 15.91
C GLU A 14 22.14 2.91 16.52
N GLY A 15 22.70 3.01 17.73
CA GLY A 15 23.22 1.85 18.46
C GLY A 15 22.15 0.80 18.77
N LEU A 16 20.92 1.24 19.08
CA LEU A 16 19.78 0.35 19.30
C LEU A 16 19.35 -0.36 18.01
N TYR A 17 19.36 0.37 16.90
CA TYR A 17 19.03 -0.16 15.58
C TYR A 17 20.07 -1.20 15.12
N LEU A 18 21.37 -0.94 15.30
CA LEU A 18 22.42 -1.92 15.00
C LEU A 18 22.26 -3.22 15.79
N LYS A 19 21.87 -3.13 17.06
CA LYS A 19 21.55 -4.31 17.89
C LYS A 19 20.35 -5.07 17.35
N PHE A 20 19.29 -4.35 16.96
CA PHE A 20 18.13 -4.95 16.30
C PHE A 20 18.52 -5.70 15.02
N CYS A 21 19.38 -5.12 14.17
CA CYS A 21 19.86 -5.77 12.94
C CYS A 21 20.67 -7.05 13.21
N GLN A 22 21.43 -7.10 14.30
CA GLN A 22 22.20 -8.29 14.68
C GLN A 22 21.31 -9.37 15.28
N ASN A 23 20.38 -8.98 16.16
CA ASN A 23 19.42 -9.87 16.79
C ASN A 23 18.15 -9.10 17.19
N PRO A 24 17.00 -9.37 16.55
CA PRO A 24 15.73 -8.72 16.87
C PRO A 24 15.28 -8.92 18.32
N ASP A 25 15.67 -10.03 18.95
CA ASP A 25 15.33 -10.33 20.34
C ASP A 25 16.18 -9.58 21.36
N SER A 26 17.28 -8.94 20.91
CA SER A 26 18.18 -8.16 21.77
C SER A 26 17.64 -6.79 22.18
N VAL A 27 16.57 -6.34 21.52
CA VAL A 27 15.90 -5.07 21.81
C VAL A 27 14.54 -5.30 22.46
N HIS A 28 14.12 -4.31 23.25
CA HIS A 28 12.83 -4.30 23.91
C HIS A 28 11.69 -4.46 22.87
N PRO A 29 10.61 -5.20 23.17
CA PRO A 29 9.52 -5.46 22.22
C PRO A 29 8.94 -4.20 21.55
N GLU A 30 8.82 -3.09 22.27
CA GLU A 30 8.35 -1.83 21.71
C GLU A 30 9.29 -1.28 20.62
N TRP A 31 10.61 -1.34 20.85
CA TRP A 31 11.62 -0.93 19.88
C TRP A 31 11.72 -1.90 18.70
N ARG A 32 11.49 -3.19 18.96
CA ARG A 32 11.39 -4.21 17.90
C ARG A 32 10.25 -3.90 16.95
N CYS A 33 9.05 -3.63 17.49
CA CYS A 33 7.88 -3.25 16.68
C CYS A 33 8.12 -1.96 15.90
N PHE A 34 8.75 -0.95 16.54
CA PHE A 34 9.12 0.29 15.87
C PHE A 34 10.06 0.06 14.69
N PHE A 35 11.18 -0.64 14.90
CA PHE A 35 12.16 -0.90 13.84
C PHE A 35 11.62 -1.82 12.75
N GLN A 36 10.74 -2.77 13.09
CA GLN A 36 10.05 -3.59 12.10
C GLN A 36 9.15 -2.74 11.19
N GLY A 37 8.42 -1.76 11.74
CA GLY A 37 7.64 -0.80 10.96
C GLY A 37 8.51 0.18 10.15
N PHE A 38 9.65 0.60 10.71
CA PHE A 38 10.62 1.45 10.02
C PHE A 38 11.23 0.75 8.80
N GLU A 39 11.67 -0.50 8.95
CA GLU A 39 12.21 -1.31 7.85
C GLU A 39 11.16 -1.60 6.79
N PHE A 40 9.91 -1.85 7.19
CA PHE A 40 8.79 -2.02 6.27
C PHE A 40 8.56 -0.77 5.41
N SER A 41 8.55 0.41 6.02
CA SER A 41 8.43 1.68 5.31
C SER A 41 9.62 1.92 4.38
N LYS A 42 10.85 1.66 4.84
CA LYS A 42 12.06 1.80 4.03
C LYS A 42 12.05 0.89 2.80
N ALA A 43 11.52 -0.33 2.93
CA ALA A 43 11.33 -1.24 1.81
C ALA A 43 10.32 -0.71 0.78
N GLU A 44 9.26 -0.03 1.19
CA GLU A 44 8.30 0.62 0.28
C GLU A 44 8.92 1.81 -0.49
N PHE A 45 9.78 2.61 0.16
CA PHE A 45 10.42 3.76 -0.48
C PHE A 45 11.50 3.36 -1.51
N HIS A 46 12.10 2.17 -1.37
CA HIS A 46 13.11 1.67 -2.31
C HIS A 46 12.51 1.05 -3.59
N GLU A 47 11.17 0.90 -3.71
CA GLU A 47 10.53 0.41 -4.94
C GLU A 47 10.46 1.44 -6.07
N ASN A 48 10.85 2.71 -5.85
CA ASN A 48 10.80 3.77 -6.88
C ASN A 48 12.12 4.05 -7.62
N GLY A 49 13.20 3.29 -7.38
CA GLY A 49 14.47 3.55 -8.05
C GLY A 49 15.42 2.37 -8.02
N GLU A 50 15.48 1.65 -9.14
CA GLU A 50 16.61 0.80 -9.55
C GLU A 50 16.99 -0.36 -8.61
N ASN A 51 16.47 -1.56 -8.88
CA ASN A 51 17.23 -2.79 -9.17
C ASN A 51 16.32 -4.03 -8.99
N ARG A 52 15.86 -4.59 -10.11
CA ARG A 52 15.13 -5.86 -10.16
C ARG A 52 16.13 -7.00 -10.06
N SER A 53 16.39 -7.53 -8.86
CA SER A 53 16.85 -8.92 -8.67
C SER A 53 16.90 -9.26 -7.18
N SER A 54 16.11 -10.26 -6.77
CA SER A 54 16.09 -10.87 -5.43
C SER A 54 15.29 -10.13 -4.35
N MET A 55 13.97 -10.02 -4.57
CA MET A 55 13.02 -9.83 -3.47
C MET A 55 12.81 -11.18 -2.75
N PRO A 56 12.83 -11.23 -1.40
CA PRO A 56 12.27 -12.36 -0.67
C PRO A 56 10.77 -12.49 -1.04
N PRO A 57 10.15 -13.66 -0.85
CA PRO A 57 8.75 -13.84 -1.23
C PRO A 57 7.93 -12.80 -0.47
N VAL A 58 7.34 -11.85 -1.19
CA VAL A 58 6.34 -10.94 -0.63
C VAL A 58 5.31 -11.81 0.06
N ASP A 59 5.13 -11.61 1.36
CA ASP A 59 4.10 -12.30 2.12
C ASP A 59 2.77 -12.10 1.38
N GLN A 60 2.20 -13.19 0.90
CA GLN A 60 1.03 -13.16 0.01
C GLN A 60 -0.13 -12.39 0.67
N LYS A 61 -0.21 -12.41 2.01
CA LYS A 61 -1.15 -11.63 2.81
C LYS A 61 -0.97 -10.11 2.68
N VAL A 62 0.26 -9.63 2.66
CA VAL A 62 0.56 -8.19 2.50
C VAL A 62 0.21 -7.75 1.08
N ALA A 63 0.54 -8.56 0.08
CA ALA A 63 0.15 -8.30 -1.31
C ALA A 63 -1.37 -8.25 -1.49
N ILE A 64 -2.11 -9.19 -0.90
CA ILE A 64 -3.57 -9.20 -0.92
C ILE A 64 -4.13 -7.93 -0.28
N SER A 65 -3.59 -7.50 0.88
CA SER A 65 -4.06 -6.28 1.55
C SER A 65 -3.84 -5.01 0.71
N LYS A 66 -2.70 -4.89 0.01
CA LYS A 66 -2.46 -3.76 -0.92
C LYS A 66 -3.49 -3.74 -2.05
N LYS A 67 -3.78 -4.91 -2.63
CA LYS A 67 -4.77 -5.03 -3.71
C LYS A 67 -6.20 -4.75 -3.24
N GLU A 68 -6.55 -5.10 -2.01
CA GLU A 68 -7.86 -4.74 -1.43
C GLU A 68 -8.05 -3.22 -1.32
N ILE A 69 -7.00 -2.48 -0.97
CA ILE A 69 -7.01 -1.01 -0.96
C ILE A 69 -7.14 -0.47 -2.39
N ALA A 70 -6.41 -1.04 -3.34
CA ALA A 70 -6.53 -0.67 -4.76
C ALA A 70 -7.96 -0.85 -5.29
N VAL A 71 -8.60 -1.99 -4.99
CA VAL A 71 -10.00 -2.25 -5.37
C VAL A 71 -10.94 -1.25 -4.69
N SER A 72 -10.71 -0.88 -3.43
CA SER A 72 -11.50 0.16 -2.76
C SER A 72 -11.40 1.51 -3.48
N ASN A 73 -10.20 1.92 -3.85
CA ASN A 73 -9.97 3.17 -4.57
C ASN A 73 -10.61 3.15 -5.97
N LEU A 74 -10.59 2.00 -6.65
CA LEU A 74 -11.26 1.81 -7.94
C LEU A 74 -12.77 2.01 -7.80
N ILE A 75 -13.39 1.39 -6.78
CA ILE A 75 -14.83 1.54 -6.50
C ILE A 75 -15.17 3.01 -6.25
N ASP A 76 -14.38 3.71 -5.43
CA ASP A 76 -14.59 5.12 -5.14
C ASP A 76 -14.44 6.01 -6.38
N ALA A 77 -13.49 5.72 -7.27
CA ALA A 77 -13.35 6.41 -8.55
C ALA A 77 -14.62 6.25 -9.42
N TYR A 78 -15.19 5.05 -9.49
CA TYR A 78 -16.47 4.84 -10.20
C TYR A 78 -17.64 5.56 -9.53
N ARG A 79 -17.72 5.59 -8.19
CA ARG A 79 -18.76 6.33 -7.47
C ARG A 79 -18.70 7.83 -7.74
N GLN A 80 -17.50 8.40 -7.75
CA GLN A 80 -17.31 9.85 -7.94
C GLN A 80 -17.48 10.28 -9.40
N ARG A 81 -16.84 9.57 -10.34
CA ARG A 81 -16.73 10.01 -11.75
C ARG A 81 -17.22 9.00 -12.78
N GLY A 82 -17.76 7.86 -12.38
CA GLY A 82 -18.29 6.84 -13.32
C GLY A 82 -19.38 7.36 -14.25
N HIS A 83 -20.19 8.33 -13.78
CA HIS A 83 -21.22 8.99 -14.58
C HIS A 83 -20.66 9.73 -15.81
N LEU A 84 -19.38 10.11 -15.81
CA LEU A 84 -18.72 10.73 -16.95
C LEU A 84 -18.50 9.74 -18.11
N PHE A 85 -18.50 8.44 -17.82
CA PHE A 85 -18.27 7.36 -18.79
C PHE A 85 -19.55 6.59 -19.18
N ALA A 86 -20.67 6.88 -18.51
CA ALA A 86 -21.94 6.20 -18.76
C ALA A 86 -22.47 6.49 -20.18
N ARG A 87 -22.89 5.42 -20.88
CA ARG A 87 -23.45 5.46 -22.24
C ARG A 87 -24.94 5.83 -22.22
N THR A 88 -25.26 7.02 -21.73
CA THR A 88 -26.65 7.49 -21.56
C THR A 88 -27.22 8.22 -22.79
N ASN A 89 -26.37 8.65 -23.72
CA ASN A 89 -26.81 9.39 -24.92
C ASN A 89 -26.87 8.46 -26.14
N PRO A 90 -28.07 8.20 -26.71
CA PRO A 90 -28.21 7.35 -27.88
C PRO A 90 -27.94 8.07 -29.22
N VAL A 91 -27.88 9.40 -29.23
CA VAL A 91 -27.82 10.21 -30.46
C VAL A 91 -26.39 10.55 -30.85
N ARG A 92 -25.51 10.78 -29.89
CA ARG A 92 -24.12 11.21 -30.15
C ARG A 92 -23.12 10.42 -29.31
N PRO A 93 -21.92 10.17 -29.86
CA PRO A 93 -20.81 9.62 -29.08
C PRO A 93 -20.46 10.59 -27.95
N ARG A 94 -20.06 10.02 -26.81
CA ARG A 94 -19.71 10.79 -25.62
C ARG A 94 -18.35 11.46 -25.78
N ARG A 95 -18.15 12.58 -25.08
CA ARG A 95 -16.88 13.29 -25.03
C ARG A 95 -15.80 12.42 -24.36
N ILE A 96 -14.59 12.45 -24.91
CA ILE A 96 -13.42 11.81 -24.30
C ILE A 96 -12.96 12.71 -23.15
N HIS A 97 -12.73 12.11 -21.98
CA HIS A 97 -12.25 12.80 -20.79
C HIS A 97 -10.77 12.44 -20.59
N GLU A 98 -9.96 13.40 -20.16
CA GLU A 98 -8.50 13.26 -20.07
C GLU A 98 -8.03 12.32 -18.95
N MET A 99 -8.89 12.02 -17.98
CA MET A 99 -8.60 11.11 -16.87
C MET A 99 -9.54 9.89 -16.89
N PRO A 100 -9.26 8.88 -17.72
CA PRO A 100 -10.06 7.65 -17.73
C PRO A 100 -9.92 6.88 -16.42
N ILE A 101 -10.83 5.94 -16.18
CA ILE A 101 -10.68 4.95 -15.10
C ILE A 101 -10.12 3.69 -15.76
N ILE A 102 -8.83 3.43 -15.57
CA ILE A 102 -8.12 2.25 -16.06
C ILE A 102 -7.54 1.47 -14.88
N LEU A 103 -7.37 0.16 -15.01
CA LEU A 103 -6.98 -0.72 -13.89
C LEU A 103 -5.51 -0.50 -13.49
N GLU A 104 -4.68 -0.18 -14.48
CA GLU A 104 -3.24 0.01 -14.34
C GLU A 104 -2.92 1.17 -13.39
N ASP A 105 -3.74 2.24 -13.40
CA ASP A 105 -3.61 3.37 -12.48
C ASP A 105 -3.77 2.97 -11.01
N PHE A 106 -4.45 1.85 -10.75
CA PHE A 106 -4.67 1.29 -9.41
C PHE A 106 -3.73 0.11 -9.10
N SER A 107 -2.74 -0.18 -9.97
CA SER A 107 -1.89 -1.36 -9.84
C SER A 107 -2.67 -2.69 -9.85
N LEU A 108 -3.79 -2.72 -10.57
CA LEU A 108 -4.59 -3.92 -10.83
C LEU A 108 -4.37 -4.37 -12.27
N GLY A 109 -4.47 -5.68 -12.52
CA GLY A 109 -4.37 -6.25 -13.86
C GLY A 109 -5.44 -7.31 -14.14
N GLU A 110 -5.45 -7.86 -15.36
CA GLU A 110 -6.44 -8.88 -15.74
C GLU A 110 -6.40 -10.13 -14.86
N GLY A 111 -5.23 -10.52 -14.35
CA GLY A 111 -5.10 -11.67 -13.43
C GLY A 111 -5.83 -11.48 -12.09
N ASP A 112 -6.19 -10.25 -11.73
CA ASP A 112 -6.93 -9.95 -10.50
C ASP A 112 -8.45 -10.07 -10.66
N MET A 113 -8.96 -10.22 -11.89
CA MET A 113 -10.40 -10.30 -12.17
C MET A 113 -11.08 -11.54 -11.55
N GLU A 114 -10.34 -12.64 -11.43
CA GLU A 114 -10.84 -13.89 -10.82
C GLU A 114 -10.59 -13.95 -9.31
N THR A 115 -9.90 -12.95 -8.75
CA THR A 115 -9.59 -12.90 -7.32
C THR A 115 -10.76 -12.29 -6.55
N ILE A 116 -11.14 -12.94 -5.44
CA ILE A 116 -12.18 -12.43 -4.54
C ILE A 116 -11.53 -11.48 -3.54
N PHE A 117 -12.06 -10.26 -3.43
CA PHE A 117 -11.62 -9.23 -2.48
C PHE A 117 -12.72 -8.89 -1.48
N GLN A 118 -12.35 -8.60 -0.23
CA GLN A 118 -13.30 -8.20 0.83
C GLN A 118 -13.36 -6.67 1.01
N SER A 119 -13.21 -5.90 -0.08
CA SER A 119 -13.20 -4.44 0.00
C SER A 119 -14.56 -3.84 0.38
N GLY A 120 -15.68 -4.56 0.27
CA GLY A 120 -17.03 -4.05 0.55
C GLY A 120 -17.26 -3.60 1.99
N GLU A 121 -16.76 -4.37 2.97
CA GLU A 121 -16.92 -4.09 4.40
C GLU A 121 -16.36 -2.70 4.78
N ARG A 122 -15.25 -2.30 4.15
CA ARG A 122 -14.61 -0.99 4.38
C ARG A 122 -15.42 0.18 3.84
N ILE A 123 -16.17 -0.02 2.75
CA ILE A 123 -16.85 1.04 1.98
C ILE A 123 -18.38 1.00 2.17
N GLY A 124 -18.86 0.14 3.08
CA GLY A 124 -20.25 0.05 3.53
C GLY A 124 -21.20 -0.58 2.52
N ILE A 125 -20.75 -1.58 1.75
CA ILE A 125 -21.58 -2.36 0.81
C ILE A 125 -21.45 -3.86 1.02
#